data_AF-A0A2H9PKF9-F1
#
_entry.id   AF-A0A2H9PKF9-F1
#
_cell.length_a   1.000
_cell.length_b   1.000
_cell.length_c   1.000
_cell.angle_alpha   90.00
_cell.angle_beta   90.00
_cell.angle_gamma   90.00
#
_symmetry.space_group_name_H-M   'P 1'
#
loop_
_entity.id
_entity.type
_entity.pdbx_description
1 polymer ?
#
loop_
_entity_poly.entity_id
_entity_poly.type
_entity_poly.pdbx_seq_one_letter_code
_entity_poly.pdbx_strand_id
1 'polypeptide(L)'
;MGSSRRGQIALFIIIGLVILSVSTLVLVNRSSQQQTLASPSMERAPAELEPVQQFIVACLAQVSEDGLRAIGQHGGYVTPEEFSITANAARPTEGNAAPWLFDEPVAYWHYLSSSNSCLDGGSCQFDTKQPPLRAAEEVIAGQSIEAQLSRYVEAHIGDCLDFSGFVGYNVA
;
A
#
# COMPACT_ATOMS: atom_id res chain seq x y z
N MET A 1 52.34 9.32 38.27
CA MET A 1 51.28 8.76 37.40
C MET A 1 50.67 9.92 36.62
N GLY A 2 51.08 10.13 35.37
CA GLY A 2 50.60 11.26 34.55
C GLY A 2 50.28 10.78 33.15
N SER A 3 49.04 10.35 32.92
CA SER A 3 48.58 10.02 31.56
C SER A 3 48.19 11.31 30.84
N SER A 4 48.84 11.52 29.70
CA SER A 4 48.77 12.70 28.85
C SER A 4 47.38 12.80 28.19
N ARG A 5 46.60 13.82 28.57
CA ARG A 5 45.27 14.14 28.00
C ARG A 5 45.24 14.21 26.47
N ARG A 6 46.40 14.42 25.83
CA ARG A 6 46.56 14.47 24.36
C ARG A 6 46.42 13.10 23.68
N GLY A 7 46.81 12.00 24.34
CA GLY A 7 46.72 10.65 23.78
C GLY A 7 45.29 10.11 23.74
N GLN A 8 44.47 10.47 24.72
CA GLN A 8 43.05 10.10 24.76
C GLN A 8 42.26 10.78 23.64
N ILE A 9 42.55 12.05 23.31
CA ILE A 9 41.87 12.77 22.24
C ILE A 9 42.12 12.11 20.87
N ALA A 10 43.37 11.73 20.58
CA ALA A 10 43.70 11.03 19.33
C ALA A 10 42.98 9.68 19.22
N LEU A 11 42.84 8.96 20.34
CA LEU A 11 42.11 7.69 20.38
C LEU A 11 40.63 7.85 20.00
N PHE A 12 39.96 8.88 20.53
CA PHE A 12 38.55 9.14 20.20
C PHE A 12 38.36 9.52 18.73
N ILE A 13 39.29 10.26 18.13
CA ILE A 13 39.25 10.61 16.70
C ILE A 13 39.35 9.35 15.82
N ILE A 14 40.27 8.44 16.15
CA ILE A 14 40.44 7.19 15.40
C ILE A 14 39.18 6.32 15.51
N ILE A 15 38.62 6.19 16.72
CA ILE A 15 37.40 5.41 16.95
C ILE A 15 36.22 5.99 16.15
N GLY A 16 36.04 7.32 16.18
CA GLY A 16 35.00 8.00 15.41
C GLY A 16 35.13 7.76 13.90
N LEU A 17 36.35 7.81 13.37
CA LEU A 17 36.61 7.60 11.94
C LEU A 17 36.33 6.14 11.54
N VAL A 18 36.67 5.17 12.38
CA VAL A 18 36.35 3.75 12.16
C VAL A 18 34.83 3.53 12.13
N ILE A 19 34.09 4.09 13.09
CA ILE A 19 32.63 3.96 13.14
C ILE A 19 31.98 4.61 11.91
N LEU A 20 32.44 5.80 11.51
CA LEU A 20 31.93 6.50 10.32
C LEU A 20 32.22 5.70 9.04
N SER A 21 33.40 5.12 8.92
CA SER A 21 33.78 4.28 7.77
C SER A 21 32.90 3.04 7.66
N VAL A 22 32.72 2.31 8.76
CA VAL A 22 31.92 1.08 8.80
C VAL A 22 30.44 1.36 8.53
N SER A 23 29.88 2.40 9.16
CA SER A 23 28.47 2.79 8.94
C SER A 23 28.22 3.20 7.49
N THR A 24 29.12 3.96 6.86
CA THR A 24 29.01 4.33 5.44
C THR A 24 29.01 3.10 4.53
N LEU A 25 29.93 2.16 4.76
CA LEU A 25 29.99 0.91 3.99
C LEU A 25 28.72 0.07 4.13
N VAL A 26 28.14 -0.02 5.32
CA VAL A 26 26.88 -0.76 5.54
C VAL A 26 25.71 -0.08 4.83
N LEU A 27 25.62 1.24 4.88
CA LEU A 27 24.54 2.00 4.24
C LEU A 27 24.61 1.91 2.70
N VAL A 28 25.81 2.01 2.11
CA VAL A 28 26.00 1.89 0.64
C VAL A 28 25.71 0.48 0.13
N ASN A 29 26.08 -0.55 0.89
CA ASN A 29 25.76 -1.94 0.51
C ASN A 29 24.26 -2.23 0.62
N ARG A 30 23.56 -1.63 1.59
CA ARG A 30 22.10 -1.75 1.70
C ARG A 30 21.36 -0.95 0.62
N SER A 31 21.83 0.25 0.28
CA SER A 31 21.19 1.06 -0.77
C SER A 31 21.28 0.41 -2.15
N SER A 32 22.38 -0.31 -2.43
CA SER A 32 22.57 -1.00 -3.72
C SER A 32 21.60 -2.20 -3.91
N GLN A 33 21.17 -2.86 -2.83
CA GLN A 33 20.16 -3.93 -2.91
C GLN A 33 18.73 -3.41 -3.12
N GLN A 34 18.45 -2.15 -2.78
CA GLN A 34 17.11 -1.56 -2.97
C GLN A 34 16.89 -0.94 -4.35
N GLN A 35 17.92 -0.84 -5.19
CA GLN A 35 17.80 -0.30 -6.55
C GLN A 35 17.56 -1.37 -7.64
N THR A 36 17.58 -2.66 -7.30
CA THR A 36 17.10 -3.73 -8.17
C THR A 36 15.62 -4.03 -7.91
N LEU A 37 14.77 -3.00 -7.90
CA LEU A 37 13.48 -3.14 -8.55
C LEU A 37 13.77 -3.07 -10.04
N ALA A 38 14.33 -4.17 -10.56
CA ALA A 38 14.47 -4.36 -11.99
C ALA A 38 13.04 -4.27 -12.53
N SER A 39 12.69 -3.14 -13.14
CA SER A 39 11.68 -3.16 -14.18
C SER A 39 12.08 -4.31 -15.08
N PRO A 40 11.26 -5.39 -15.21
CA PRO A 40 11.58 -6.46 -16.13
C PRO A 40 11.94 -5.77 -17.44
N SER A 41 13.08 -6.13 -18.04
CA SER A 41 13.49 -5.57 -19.31
C SER A 41 12.34 -5.85 -20.27
N MET A 42 11.47 -4.86 -20.46
CA MET A 42 10.39 -4.95 -21.42
C MET A 42 11.10 -5.11 -22.73
N GLU A 43 11.06 -6.33 -23.26
CA GLU A 43 11.52 -6.60 -24.60
C GLU A 43 10.81 -5.59 -25.49
N ARG A 44 11.60 -4.72 -26.14
CA ARG A 44 11.03 -3.64 -26.93
C ARG A 44 10.13 -4.29 -27.95
N ALA A 45 8.83 -4.02 -27.84
CA ALA A 45 7.89 -4.46 -28.83
C ALA A 45 8.38 -3.93 -30.20
N PRO A 46 8.18 -4.68 -31.29
CA PRO A 46 8.30 -4.16 -32.64
C PRO A 46 7.60 -2.80 -32.73
N ALA A 47 8.15 -1.84 -33.48
CA ALA A 47 7.60 -0.48 -33.56
C ALA A 47 6.10 -0.46 -33.93
N GLU A 48 5.65 -1.46 -34.68
CA GLU A 48 4.25 -1.69 -35.07
C GLU A 48 3.32 -1.99 -33.89
N LEU A 49 3.84 -2.56 -32.80
CA LEU A 49 3.09 -2.93 -31.59
C LEU A 49 3.20 -1.89 -30.47
N GLU A 50 3.97 -0.82 -30.66
CA GLU A 50 4.12 0.25 -29.67
C GLU A 50 2.77 0.87 -29.25
N PRO A 51 1.83 1.19 -30.18
CA PRO A 51 0.55 1.78 -29.79
C PRO A 51 -0.31 0.84 -28.92
N VAL A 52 -0.23 -0.47 -29.19
CA VAL A 52 -0.95 -1.49 -28.42
C VAL A 52 -0.33 -1.61 -27.02
N GLN A 53 1.00 -1.63 -26.92
CA GLN A 53 1.69 -1.65 -25.64
C GLN A 53 1.36 -0.40 -24.80
N GLN A 54 1.41 0.79 -25.40
CA GLN A 54 1.07 2.03 -24.71
C GLN A 54 -0.38 2.03 -24.22
N PHE A 55 -1.32 1.51 -25.03
CA PHE A 55 -2.71 1.36 -24.65
C PHE A 55 -2.88 0.45 -23.42
N ILE A 56 -2.27 -0.75 -23.43
CA ILE A 56 -2.34 -1.70 -22.31
C ILE A 56 -1.76 -1.07 -21.04
N VAL A 57 -0.59 -0.42 -21.15
CA VAL A 57 0.07 0.22 -19.99
C VAL A 57 -0.78 1.36 -19.42
N ALA A 58 -1.33 2.21 -20.29
CA ALA A 58 -2.20 3.30 -19.87
C ALA A 58 -3.50 2.78 -19.23
N CYS A 59 -4.13 1.75 -19.80
CA CYS A 59 -5.32 1.13 -19.24
C CYS A 59 -5.03 0.51 -17.87
N LEU A 60 -3.96 -0.27 -17.73
CA LEU A 60 -3.57 -0.86 -16.46
C LEU A 60 -3.29 0.20 -15.39
N ALA A 61 -2.64 1.31 -15.77
CA ALA A 61 -2.41 2.43 -14.86
C ALA A 61 -3.75 3.06 -14.40
N GLN A 62 -4.69 3.27 -15.33
CA GLN A 62 -6.01 3.80 -15.01
C GLN A 62 -6.80 2.87 -14.08
N VAL A 63 -6.89 1.57 -14.41
CA VAL A 63 -7.58 0.57 -13.57
C VAL A 63 -6.96 0.50 -12.18
N SER A 64 -5.63 0.56 -12.09
CA SER A 64 -4.94 0.56 -10.79
C SER A 64 -5.25 1.83 -9.99
N GLU A 65 -5.31 2.99 -10.64
CA GLU A 65 -5.68 4.25 -10.00
C GLU A 65 -7.13 4.21 -9.49
N ASP A 66 -8.05 3.72 -10.31
CA ASP A 66 -9.47 3.59 -9.96
C ASP A 66 -9.66 2.63 -8.77
N GLY A 67 -8.94 1.50 -8.75
CA GLY A 67 -8.92 0.58 -7.63
C GLY A 67 -8.38 1.22 -6.34
N LEU A 68 -7.29 1.98 -6.42
CA LEU A 68 -6.74 2.72 -5.28
C LEU A 68 -7.68 3.82 -4.79
N ARG A 69 -8.37 4.52 -5.71
CA ARG A 69 -9.39 5.52 -5.36
C ARG A 69 -10.54 4.88 -4.61
N ALA A 70 -11.07 3.74 -5.08
CA ALA A 70 -12.13 3.01 -4.39
C ALA A 70 -11.70 2.57 -2.98
N ILE A 71 -10.51 1.97 -2.85
CA ILE A 71 -9.92 1.61 -1.54
C ILE A 71 -9.84 2.82 -0.62
N GLY A 72 -9.32 3.94 -1.12
CA GLY A 72 -9.19 5.18 -0.34
C GLY A 72 -10.54 5.75 0.08
N GLN A 73 -11.54 5.71 -0.81
CA GLN A 73 -12.89 6.21 -0.56
C GLN A 73 -13.63 5.43 0.52
N HIS A 74 -13.36 4.13 0.71
CA HIS A 74 -14.03 3.34 1.75
C HIS A 74 -13.15 2.99 2.96
N GLY A 75 -12.04 3.71 3.15
CA GLY A 75 -11.19 3.53 4.33
C GLY A 75 -10.34 2.25 4.31
N GLY A 76 -9.95 1.78 3.13
CA GLY A 76 -9.05 0.64 2.95
C GLY A 76 -9.69 -0.56 2.26
N TYR A 77 -10.93 -0.44 1.77
CA TYR A 77 -11.66 -1.55 1.18
C TYR A 77 -12.19 -1.21 -0.22
N VAL A 78 -11.97 -2.09 -1.21
CA VAL A 78 -12.60 -1.92 -2.53
C VAL A 78 -14.11 -2.12 -2.42
N THR A 79 -14.52 -3.20 -1.76
CA THR A 79 -15.91 -3.64 -1.57
C THR A 79 -16.21 -3.78 -0.08
N PRO A 80 -16.69 -2.72 0.59
CA PRO A 80 -16.89 -2.70 2.04
C PRO A 80 -17.85 -3.79 2.54
N GLU A 81 -18.86 -4.17 1.76
CA GLU A 81 -19.84 -5.19 2.15
C GLU A 81 -19.21 -6.57 2.31
N GLU A 82 -18.21 -6.92 1.51
CA GLU A 82 -17.48 -8.20 1.61
C GLU A 82 -16.76 -8.36 2.97
N PHE A 83 -16.44 -7.25 3.63
CA PHE A 83 -15.67 -7.24 4.89
C PHE A 83 -16.49 -6.87 6.11
N SER A 84 -17.82 -6.90 5.99
CA SER A 84 -18.76 -6.54 7.06
C SER A 84 -18.51 -5.12 7.59
N ILE A 85 -18.16 -4.19 6.69
CA ILE A 85 -18.04 -2.77 6.99
C ILE A 85 -19.44 -2.16 6.89
N THR A 86 -19.93 -1.66 8.02
CA THR A 86 -21.32 -1.22 8.18
C THR A 86 -21.36 0.09 8.97
N ALA A 87 -22.01 1.09 8.40
CA ALA A 87 -22.26 2.36 9.05
C ALA A 87 -23.58 2.31 9.84
N ASN A 88 -23.62 3.00 10.97
CA ASN A 88 -24.83 3.24 11.71
C ASN A 88 -25.09 4.74 11.80
N ALA A 89 -25.93 5.27 10.91
CA ALA A 89 -26.18 6.71 10.84
C ALA A 89 -26.83 7.28 12.12
N ALA A 90 -27.64 6.49 12.82
CA ALA A 90 -28.30 6.92 14.06
C ALA A 90 -27.33 6.95 15.25
N ARG A 91 -26.36 6.02 15.28
CA ARG A 91 -25.37 5.88 16.35
C ARG A 91 -24.01 5.54 15.73
N PRO A 92 -23.26 6.54 15.20
CA PRO A 92 -22.02 6.30 14.44
C PRO A 92 -20.94 5.54 15.20
N THR A 93 -20.92 5.66 16.53
CA THR A 93 -19.96 4.96 17.39
C THR A 93 -20.38 3.53 17.75
N GLU A 94 -21.56 3.08 17.33
CA GLU A 94 -22.04 1.70 17.49
C GLU A 94 -21.94 0.90 16.18
N GLY A 95 -21.20 1.41 15.21
CA GLY A 95 -20.81 0.71 13.97
C GLY A 95 -19.29 0.71 13.80
N ASN A 96 -18.82 0.06 12.73
CA ASN A 96 -17.39 -0.01 12.39
C ASN A 96 -17.02 0.87 11.19
N ALA A 97 -17.94 1.73 10.75
CA ALA A 97 -17.75 2.67 9.67
C ALA A 97 -18.54 3.98 9.88
N ALA A 98 -18.02 5.07 9.33
CA ALA A 98 -18.76 6.30 9.18
C ALA A 98 -19.65 6.22 7.92
N PRO A 99 -20.90 6.73 7.96
CA PRO A 99 -21.63 6.98 6.74
C PRO A 99 -20.93 8.09 5.93
N TRP A 100 -20.74 7.89 4.64
CA TRP A 100 -20.18 8.90 3.74
C TRP A 100 -21.21 9.39 2.73
N LEU A 101 -20.79 10.28 1.84
CA LEU A 101 -21.60 10.82 0.76
C LEU A 101 -22.24 9.65 -0.02
N PHE A 102 -23.57 9.68 -0.19
CA PHE A 102 -24.36 8.64 -0.85
C PHE A 102 -24.47 7.28 -0.13
N ASP A 103 -24.29 7.23 1.19
CA ASP A 103 -24.52 6.03 2.02
C ASP A 103 -23.47 4.90 1.85
N GLU A 104 -22.38 5.18 1.14
CA GLU A 104 -21.19 4.33 1.11
C GLU A 104 -20.46 4.38 2.47
N PRO A 105 -20.16 3.24 3.11
CA PRO A 105 -19.53 3.23 4.43
C PRO A 105 -18.00 3.40 4.33
N VAL A 106 -17.44 4.31 5.14
CA VAL A 106 -15.99 4.49 5.29
C VAL A 106 -15.53 3.80 6.56
N ALA A 107 -14.72 2.74 6.43
CA ALA A 107 -14.26 1.95 7.56
C ALA A 107 -13.47 2.78 8.58
N TYR A 108 -13.75 2.58 9.87
CA TYR A 108 -12.91 3.11 10.93
C TYR A 108 -11.71 2.21 11.15
N TRP A 109 -10.50 2.77 10.99
CA TRP A 109 -9.28 2.03 11.32
C TRP A 109 -9.19 1.69 12.80
N HIS A 110 -9.64 2.58 13.68
CA HIS A 110 -9.74 2.31 15.11
C HIS A 110 -11.09 2.79 15.58
N TYR A 111 -11.82 1.93 16.27
CA TYR A 111 -13.16 2.24 16.73
C TYR A 111 -13.45 1.55 18.07
N LEU A 112 -14.47 2.07 18.75
CA LEU A 112 -15.02 1.44 19.93
C LEU A 112 -15.92 0.29 19.48
N SER A 113 -15.53 -0.95 19.78
CA SER A 113 -16.33 -2.14 19.43
C SER A 113 -17.41 -2.43 20.47
N SER A 114 -17.24 -1.95 21.70
CA SER A 114 -18.26 -1.98 22.75
C SER A 114 -19.25 -0.81 22.63
N SER A 115 -20.42 -0.91 23.26
CA SER A 115 -21.34 0.23 23.38
C SER A 115 -20.73 1.37 24.22
N ASN A 116 -21.18 2.61 23.97
CA ASN A 116 -20.75 3.81 24.69
C ASN A 116 -21.03 3.75 26.22
N SER A 117 -21.94 2.90 26.68
CA SER A 117 -22.19 2.69 28.12
C SER A 117 -21.04 1.97 28.84
N CYS A 118 -19.99 1.55 28.11
CA CYS A 118 -18.79 0.96 28.70
C CYS A 118 -18.07 1.90 29.69
N LEU A 119 -18.35 3.20 29.64
CA LEU A 119 -17.81 4.22 30.56
C LEU A 119 -18.31 4.05 32.00
N ASP A 120 -19.53 3.54 32.18
CA ASP A 120 -20.15 3.37 33.50
C ASP A 120 -19.52 2.18 34.28
N GLY A 121 -18.93 1.23 33.56
CA GLY A 121 -18.29 0.02 34.10
C GLY A 121 -16.79 -0.12 33.81
N GLY A 122 -16.17 0.88 33.16
CA GLY A 122 -14.73 0.92 32.87
C GLY A 122 -14.21 -0.17 31.92
N SER A 123 -15.05 -0.77 31.08
CA SER A 123 -14.71 -1.94 30.25
C SER A 123 -14.82 -1.69 28.74
N CYS A 124 -14.38 -0.51 28.29
CA CYS A 124 -14.41 -0.16 26.88
C CYS A 124 -13.46 -1.03 26.04
N GLN A 125 -13.99 -1.63 24.98
CA GLN A 125 -13.24 -2.46 24.05
C GLN A 125 -13.04 -1.70 22.74
N PHE A 126 -11.84 -1.85 22.19
CA PHE A 126 -11.45 -1.24 20.93
C PHE A 126 -11.12 -2.33 19.92
N ASP A 127 -11.38 -2.05 18.67
CA ASP A 127 -11.08 -2.95 17.56
C ASP A 127 -10.61 -2.14 16.34
N THR A 128 -10.17 -2.84 15.30
CA THR A 128 -9.60 -2.25 14.10
C THR A 128 -10.18 -2.83 12.82
N LYS A 129 -10.53 -1.95 11.89
CA LYS A 129 -10.74 -2.29 10.47
C LYS A 129 -9.63 -1.72 9.60
N GLN A 130 -8.43 -1.54 10.16
CA GLN A 130 -7.28 -1.14 9.36
C GLN A 130 -6.74 -2.38 8.63
N PRO A 131 -6.86 -2.46 7.29
CA PRO A 131 -6.23 -3.54 6.56
C PRO A 131 -4.72 -3.34 6.52
N PRO A 132 -3.92 -4.42 6.55
CA PRO A 132 -2.49 -4.32 6.33
C PRO A 132 -2.21 -3.90 4.89
N LEU A 133 -1.08 -3.22 4.68
CA LEU A 133 -0.68 -2.78 3.34
C LEU A 133 -0.36 -3.96 2.42
N ARG A 134 0.41 -4.92 2.92
CA ARG A 134 0.89 -6.09 2.16
C ARG A 134 0.21 -7.37 2.61
N ALA A 135 0.11 -8.33 1.70
CA ALA A 135 -0.25 -9.68 2.07
C ALA A 135 0.87 -10.27 2.96
N ALA A 136 0.54 -10.66 4.18
CA ALA A 136 1.39 -11.52 4.99
C ALA A 136 0.67 -12.85 5.22
N GLU A 137 1.42 -13.94 5.39
CA GLU A 137 0.88 -15.32 5.48
C GLU A 137 -0.18 -15.52 6.57
N GLU A 138 -0.25 -14.63 7.58
CA GLU A 138 -1.20 -14.70 8.71
C GLU A 138 -2.33 -13.66 8.67
N VAL A 139 -2.43 -12.85 7.61
CA VAL A 139 -3.53 -11.89 7.46
C VAL A 139 -4.78 -12.65 6.99
N ILE A 140 -5.91 -12.39 7.65
CA ILE A 140 -7.25 -12.86 7.25
C ILE A 140 -7.35 -12.80 5.72
N ALA A 141 -7.45 -13.98 5.10
CA ALA A 141 -7.13 -14.22 3.70
C ALA A 141 -7.70 -13.14 2.77
N GLY A 142 -6.81 -12.42 2.07
CA GLY A 142 -7.19 -11.48 0.99
C GLY A 142 -7.64 -10.09 1.41
N GLN A 143 -7.50 -9.71 2.69
CA GLN A 143 -7.91 -8.39 3.20
C GLN A 143 -6.87 -7.27 3.05
N SER A 144 -5.61 -7.57 2.68
CA SER A 144 -4.60 -6.51 2.54
C SER A 144 -4.93 -5.57 1.37
N ILE A 145 -4.48 -4.32 1.46
CA ILE A 145 -4.66 -3.33 0.39
C ILE A 145 -4.09 -3.86 -0.93
N GLU A 146 -2.91 -4.47 -0.89
CA GLU A 146 -2.28 -5.14 -2.04
C GLU A 146 -3.15 -6.25 -2.63
N ALA A 147 -3.69 -7.15 -1.79
CA ALA A 147 -4.51 -8.26 -2.28
C ALA A 147 -5.84 -7.77 -2.86
N GLN A 148 -6.45 -6.75 -2.25
CA GLN A 148 -7.67 -6.14 -2.76
C GLN A 148 -7.43 -5.43 -4.10
N LEU A 149 -6.33 -4.68 -4.22
CA LEU A 149 -5.95 -4.05 -5.49
C LEU A 149 -5.67 -5.08 -6.58
N SER A 150 -4.94 -6.17 -6.27
CA SER A 150 -4.68 -7.25 -7.23
C SER A 150 -5.98 -7.85 -7.75
N ARG A 151 -6.92 -8.18 -6.85
CA ARG A 151 -8.24 -8.70 -7.24
C ARG A 151 -9.03 -7.72 -8.10
N TYR A 152 -8.97 -6.42 -7.77
CA TYR A 152 -9.64 -5.40 -8.56
C TYR A 152 -9.06 -5.30 -9.98
N VAL A 153 -7.73 -5.26 -10.10
CA VAL A 153 -7.05 -5.24 -11.40
C VAL A 153 -7.35 -6.51 -12.20
N GLU A 154 -7.28 -7.69 -11.58
CA GLU A 154 -7.60 -8.97 -12.22
C GLU A 154 -9.04 -9.03 -12.74
N ALA A 155 -10.01 -8.45 -12.01
CA ALA A 155 -11.40 -8.40 -12.44
C ALA A 155 -11.64 -7.50 -13.66
N HIS A 156 -10.79 -6.48 -13.86
CA HIS A 156 -10.95 -5.47 -14.93
C HIS A 156 -9.88 -5.57 -16.03
N ILE A 157 -8.90 -6.47 -15.91
CA ILE A 157 -7.82 -6.60 -16.90
C ILE A 157 -8.35 -6.97 -18.30
N GLY A 158 -9.51 -7.62 -18.37
CA GLY A 158 -10.18 -7.94 -19.63
C GLY A 158 -10.48 -6.69 -20.47
N ASP A 159 -10.84 -5.57 -19.82
CA ASP A 159 -11.12 -4.30 -20.49
C ASP A 159 -9.85 -3.71 -21.14
N CYS A 160 -8.68 -3.97 -20.55
CA CYS A 160 -7.39 -3.57 -21.11
C CYS A 160 -6.92 -4.45 -22.27
N LEU A 161 -7.61 -5.56 -22.53
CA LEU A 161 -7.34 -6.47 -23.63
C LEU A 161 -8.40 -6.36 -24.74
N ASP A 162 -9.32 -5.40 -24.65
CA ASP A 162 -10.21 -5.07 -25.75
C ASP A 162 -9.51 -4.18 -26.78
N PHE A 163 -9.14 -4.77 -27.91
CA PHE A 163 -8.51 -4.08 -29.03
C PHE A 163 -9.48 -3.71 -30.15
N SER A 164 -10.80 -3.74 -29.88
CA SER A 164 -11.82 -3.36 -30.86
C SER A 164 -11.57 -1.96 -31.46
N GLY A 165 -11.02 -1.03 -30.66
CA GLY A 165 -10.62 0.31 -31.10
C GLY A 165 -9.46 0.36 -32.12
N PHE A 166 -8.74 -0.74 -32.31
CA PHE A 166 -7.66 -0.87 -33.30
C PHE A 166 -8.09 -1.56 -34.60
N VAL A 167 -9.32 -2.09 -34.66
CA VAL A 167 -9.85 -2.78 -35.85
C VAL A 167 -10.16 -1.76 -36.94
N GLY A 168 -9.18 -1.53 -37.84
CA GLY A 168 -9.27 -0.55 -38.93
C GLY A 168 -7.92 -0.03 -39.42
N TYR A 169 -6.84 -0.25 -38.67
CA TYR A 169 -5.48 0.02 -39.15
C TYR A 169 -5.03 -1.11 -40.09
N ASN A 170 -5.27 -0.91 -41.39
CA ASN A 170 -4.57 -1.66 -42.43
C ASN A 170 -3.09 -1.30 -42.33
N VAL A 171 -2.28 -2.22 -41.80
CA VAL A 171 -0.82 -2.18 -41.96
C VAL A 171 -0.54 -2.54 -43.41
N ALA A 172 -0.23 -1.52 -44.21
CA ALA A 172 0.24 -1.64 -45.58
C ALA A 172 1.77 -1.71 -45.61
#